data_AF-A0A3P7P8W8-F1
#
_entry.id   AF-A0A3P7P8W8-F1
#
_cell.length_a   1.000
_cell.length_b   1.000
_cell.length_c   1.000
_cell.angle_alpha   90.00
_cell.angle_beta   90.00
_cell.angle_gamma   90.00
#
_symmetry.space_group_name_H-M   'P 1'
#
loop_
_entity.id
_entity.type
_entity.pdbx_description
1 polymer ?
#
loop_
_entity_poly.entity_id
_entity_poly.type
_entity_poly.pdbx_seq_one_letter_code
_entity_poly.pdbx_strand_id
1 'polypeptide(L)'
;MLIGKWSSYRFLQVFFKWIVIQQIYSDSWLTHVQDSLLIIADIHYIRSIFPDHADEAFFDFLAKLDLSGLTVWAIKEGTAVFPNVPLLIIQGPLAVCQLLETPLLNFINYASLVTTNAARIRLAVGESKELAEFGLRRAQGPNGGISASLYSFLGGL
;
A
#
# COMPACT_ATOMS: atom_id res chain seq x y z
N MET A 1 -0.58 4.29 34.01
CA MET A 1 -1.25 5.45 33.38
C MET A 1 -0.65 5.70 31.99
N LEU A 2 -0.84 4.78 31.03
CA LEU A 2 -0.39 4.93 29.62
C LEU A 2 -1.41 4.44 28.59
N ILE A 3 -2.51 3.80 29.03
CA ILE A 3 -3.54 3.21 28.15
C ILE A 3 -4.33 4.28 27.35
N GLY A 4 -4.32 5.55 27.79
CA GLY A 4 -5.08 6.63 27.15
C GLY A 4 -4.47 7.30 25.91
N LYS A 5 -3.22 7.00 25.51
CA LYS A 5 -2.58 7.67 24.36
C LYS A 5 -2.87 7.04 23.00
N TRP A 6 -3.39 5.82 22.96
CA TRP A 6 -3.57 5.06 21.72
C TRP A 6 -4.91 5.32 21.00
N SER A 7 -5.83 6.03 21.64
CA SER A 7 -7.15 6.40 21.09
C SER A 7 -7.13 7.66 20.23
N SER A 8 -5.97 8.29 20.01
CA SER A 8 -5.88 9.48 19.17
C SER A 8 -6.10 9.11 17.70
N TYR A 9 -7.02 9.79 17.03
CA TYR A 9 -7.29 9.61 15.60
C TYR A 9 -6.30 10.42 14.77
N ARG A 10 -5.77 9.81 13.71
CA ARG A 10 -4.87 10.49 12.76
C ARG A 10 -5.44 10.41 11.35
N PHE A 11 -5.29 11.51 10.62
CA PHE A 11 -5.42 11.55 9.18
C PHE A 11 -4.05 11.32 8.55
N LEU A 12 -3.92 10.26 7.76
CA LEU A 12 -2.79 10.01 6.88
C LEU A 12 -3.19 10.38 5.46
N GLN A 13 -2.40 11.22 4.80
CA GLN A 13 -2.63 11.63 3.42
C GLN A 13 -1.41 11.27 2.58
N VAL A 14 -1.64 10.56 1.47
CA VAL A 14 -0.58 10.15 0.55
C VAL A 14 -0.56 11.10 -0.65
N PHE A 15 0.59 11.72 -0.88
CA PHE A 15 0.84 12.66 -1.97
C PHE A 15 1.99 12.19 -2.85
N PHE A 16 1.93 12.55 -4.13
CA PHE A 16 3.07 12.44 -5.04
C PHE A 16 3.58 13.82 -5.43
N LYS A 17 4.88 13.88 -5.74
CA LYS A 17 5.53 15.09 -6.28
C LYS A 17 5.45 15.19 -7.81
N TRP A 18 4.97 14.15 -8.48
CA TRP A 18 4.91 14.02 -9.94
C TRP A 18 3.50 13.62 -10.39
N ILE A 19 3.18 13.86 -11.66
CA ILE A 19 1.94 13.35 -12.26
C ILE A 19 2.04 11.83 -12.33
N VAL A 20 1.05 11.15 -11.79
CA VAL A 20 0.95 9.69 -11.80
C VAL A 20 -0.46 9.25 -12.12
N ILE A 21 -0.60 8.09 -12.76
CA ILE A 21 -1.89 7.42 -12.88
C ILE A 21 -2.13 6.69 -11.56
N GLN A 22 -3.24 7.03 -10.90
CA GLN A 22 -3.60 6.42 -9.65
C GLN A 22 -3.98 4.95 -9.89
N GLN A 23 -3.35 4.08 -9.10
CA GLN A 23 -3.62 2.66 -9.05
C GLN A 23 -3.70 2.24 -7.59
N ILE A 24 -4.91 1.93 -7.13
CA ILE A 24 -5.20 1.34 -5.83
C ILE A 24 -6.15 0.20 -6.10
N TYR A 25 -5.57 -1.01 -6.17
CA TYR A 25 -6.27 -2.25 -6.46
C TYR A 25 -7.63 -2.30 -5.73
N SER A 26 -8.74 -2.16 -6.43
CA SER A 26 -10.07 -2.26 -5.79
C SER A 26 -10.20 -3.60 -5.04
N ASP A 27 -10.40 -3.52 -3.73
CA ASP A 27 -10.79 -4.59 -2.79
C ASP A 27 -9.78 -5.66 -2.35
N SER A 28 -8.70 -5.97 -3.09
CA SER A 28 -7.79 -7.06 -2.66
C SER A 28 -6.70 -6.67 -1.65
N TRP A 29 -6.24 -5.41 -1.65
CA TRP A 29 -5.11 -5.01 -0.80
C TRP A 29 -5.49 -4.92 0.67
N LEU A 30 -6.72 -4.53 1.02
CA LEU A 30 -7.16 -4.49 2.42
C LEU A 30 -7.11 -5.90 3.03
N THR A 31 -7.62 -6.89 2.30
CA THR A 31 -7.58 -8.29 2.71
C THR A 31 -6.15 -8.81 2.77
N HIS A 32 -5.33 -8.54 1.75
CA HIS A 32 -3.91 -8.95 1.79
C HIS A 32 -3.13 -8.29 2.92
N VAL A 33 -3.37 -7.00 3.18
CA VAL A 33 -2.73 -6.27 4.28
C VAL A 33 -3.19 -6.84 5.61
N GLN A 34 -4.49 -7.11 5.78
CA GLN A 34 -5.00 -7.75 7.00
C GLN A 34 -4.35 -9.11 7.25
N ASP A 35 -4.20 -9.94 6.22
CA ASP A 35 -3.58 -11.27 6.31
C ASP A 35 -2.06 -11.21 6.49
N SER A 36 -1.40 -10.13 6.04
CA SER A 36 0.06 -10.00 6.03
C SER A 36 0.63 -9.25 7.23
N LEU A 37 -0.20 -8.60 8.05
CA LEU A 37 0.32 -7.65 9.02
C LEU A 37 0.98 -8.32 10.22
N LEU A 38 0.45 -9.43 10.75
CA LEU A 38 1.08 -10.16 11.88
C LEU A 38 0.61 -11.62 11.96
N ILE A 39 1.56 -12.56 11.97
CA ILE A 39 1.36 -13.96 12.37
C ILE A 39 1.76 -14.11 13.84
N ILE A 40 1.19 -15.10 14.55
CA ILE A 40 1.57 -15.43 15.94
C ILE A 40 3.10 -15.63 16.10
N ALA A 41 3.77 -16.14 15.07
CA ALA A 41 5.22 -16.30 15.03
C ALA A 41 5.97 -14.95 15.06
N ASP A 42 5.44 -13.93 14.40
CA ASP A 42 6.04 -12.59 14.36
C ASP A 42 5.94 -11.91 15.73
N ILE A 43 4.83 -12.10 16.44
CA ILE A 43 4.64 -11.55 17.79
C ILE A 43 5.64 -12.17 18.77
N HIS A 44 5.88 -13.48 18.69
CA HIS A 44 6.90 -14.14 19.49
C HIS A 44 8.31 -13.62 19.19
N TYR A 45 8.63 -13.38 17.92
CA TYR A 45 9.91 -12.80 17.52
C TYR A 45 10.06 -11.35 18.01
N ILE A 46 9.02 -10.52 17.87
CA ILE A 46 9.04 -9.15 18.39
C ILE A 46 9.24 -9.16 19.90
N ARG A 47 8.57 -10.06 20.64
CA ARG A 47 8.73 -10.19 22.09
C ARG A 47 10.16 -10.57 22.49
N SER A 48 10.89 -11.38 21.69
CA SER A 48 12.26 -11.76 22.02
C SER A 48 13.30 -10.65 21.76
N ILE A 49 12.98 -9.66 20.93
CA ILE A 49 13.86 -8.52 20.64
C ILE A 49 13.60 -7.34 21.59
N PHE A 50 12.35 -7.19 22.04
CA PHE A 50 11.97 -6.08 22.92
C PHE A 50 12.57 -6.23 24.32
N PRO A 51 12.84 -5.11 25.02
CA PRO A 51 13.35 -5.16 26.40
C PRO A 51 12.38 -5.89 27.34
N ASP A 52 12.92 -6.61 28.34
CA ASP A 52 12.14 -7.41 29.30
C ASP A 52 11.09 -6.62 30.12
N HIS A 53 11.19 -5.29 30.12
CA HIS A 53 10.25 -4.39 30.80
C HIS A 53 9.17 -3.82 29.87
N ALA A 54 9.02 -4.36 28.65
CA ALA A 54 7.95 -4.00 27.74
C ALA A 54 6.58 -4.39 28.34
N ASP A 55 5.59 -3.53 28.15
CA ASP A 55 4.23 -3.74 28.66
C ASP A 55 3.55 -4.89 27.91
N GLU A 56 3.06 -5.90 28.62
CA GLU A 56 2.35 -7.03 28.01
C GLU A 56 1.09 -6.60 27.24
N ALA A 57 0.48 -5.48 27.65
CA ALA A 57 -0.66 -4.91 26.94
C ALA A 57 -0.33 -4.49 25.50
N PHE A 58 0.95 -4.23 25.19
CA PHE A 58 1.40 -3.93 23.82
C PHE A 58 1.32 -5.15 22.91
N PHE A 59 1.78 -6.32 23.39
CA PHE A 59 1.72 -7.55 22.60
C PHE A 59 0.28 -8.05 22.43
N ASP A 60 -0.56 -7.86 23.45
CA ASP A 60 -2.00 -8.13 23.35
C ASP A 60 -2.70 -7.21 22.33
N PHE A 61 -2.28 -5.94 22.26
CA PHE A 61 -2.76 -5.01 21.24
C PHE A 61 -2.36 -5.45 19.83
N LEU A 62 -1.10 -5.86 19.63
CA LEU A 62 -0.62 -6.38 18.34
C LEU A 62 -1.36 -7.66 17.93
N ALA A 63 -1.64 -8.56 18.87
CA ALA A 63 -2.38 -9.80 18.60
C ALA A 63 -3.85 -9.56 18.24
N LYS A 64 -4.43 -8.44 18.67
CA LYS A 64 -5.84 -8.06 18.46
C LYS A 64 -5.96 -6.88 17.50
N LEU A 65 -4.99 -6.68 16.61
CA LEU A 65 -5.00 -5.58 15.67
C LEU A 65 -6.26 -5.68 14.79
N ASP A 66 -7.06 -4.62 14.79
CA ASP A 66 -8.30 -4.55 14.04
C ASP A 66 -8.26 -3.36 13.07
N LEU A 67 -8.63 -3.65 11.82
CA LEU A 67 -8.70 -2.67 10.72
C LEU A 67 -10.12 -2.11 10.54
N SER A 68 -11.12 -2.64 11.25
CA SER A 68 -12.53 -2.23 11.12
C SER A 68 -12.79 -0.74 11.42
N GLY A 69 -11.96 -0.14 12.29
CA GLY A 69 -12.03 1.27 12.66
C GLY A 69 -11.39 2.24 11.66
N LEU A 70 -10.92 1.75 10.51
CA LEU A 70 -10.30 2.58 9.47
C LEU A 70 -11.35 3.04 8.45
N THR A 71 -11.27 4.31 8.10
CA THR A 71 -11.98 4.88 6.95
C THR A 71 -10.96 5.30 5.89
N VAL A 72 -11.20 4.87 4.65
CA VAL A 72 -10.28 5.08 3.53
C VAL A 72 -11.01 5.80 2.41
N TRP A 73 -10.47 6.92 1.94
CA TRP A 73 -10.91 7.61 0.73
C TRP A 73 -9.80 7.56 -0.30
N ALA A 74 -10.11 7.10 -1.50
CA ALA A 74 -9.18 6.98 -2.61
C ALA A 74 -9.73 7.65 -3.87
N ILE A 75 -8.83 8.19 -4.69
CA ILE A 75 -9.17 8.52 -6.08
C ILE A 75 -9.50 7.23 -6.85
N LYS A 76 -10.33 7.32 -7.89
CA LYS A 76 -10.67 6.17 -8.73
C LYS A 76 -9.45 5.70 -9.53
N GLU A 77 -9.27 4.38 -9.63
CA GLU A 77 -8.25 3.74 -10.48
C GLU A 77 -8.26 4.26 -11.92
N GLY A 78 -7.06 4.41 -12.49
CA GLY A 78 -6.87 4.90 -13.86
C GLY A 78 -6.95 6.42 -13.99
N THR A 79 -7.24 7.15 -12.91
CA THR A 79 -7.29 8.62 -12.95
C THR A 79 -5.87 9.19 -12.97
N ALA A 80 -5.59 10.14 -13.86
CA ALA A 80 -4.37 10.93 -13.82
C ALA A 80 -4.43 11.93 -12.65
N VAL A 81 -3.44 11.89 -11.77
CA VAL A 81 -3.38 12.71 -10.56
C VAL A 81 -2.16 13.60 -10.59
N PHE A 82 -2.37 14.86 -10.25
CA PHE A 82 -1.35 15.90 -10.27
C PHE A 82 -0.58 15.98 -8.95
N PRO A 83 0.62 16.59 -8.96
CA PRO A 83 1.38 16.82 -7.73
C PRO A 83 0.56 17.56 -6.67
N ASN A 84 0.79 17.22 -5.41
CA ASN A 84 0.12 17.82 -4.23
C ASN A 84 -1.40 17.57 -4.14
N VAL A 85 -1.96 16.67 -4.94
CA VAL A 85 -3.34 16.17 -4.77
C VAL A 85 -3.29 14.87 -3.95
N PRO A 86 -4.10 14.73 -2.89
CA PRO A 86 -4.10 13.51 -2.09
C PRO A 86 -4.71 12.35 -2.88
N LEU A 87 -3.95 11.26 -3.05
CA LEU A 87 -4.41 10.04 -3.72
C LEU A 87 -5.27 9.16 -2.81
N LEU A 88 -4.86 9.12 -1.55
CA LEU A 88 -5.39 8.27 -0.51
C LEU A 88 -5.41 9.06 0.79
N ILE A 89 -6.55 9.02 1.47
CA ILE A 89 -6.74 9.57 2.81
C ILE A 89 -7.18 8.41 3.69
N ILE A 90 -6.50 8.21 4.81
CA ILE A 90 -6.82 7.20 5.80
C ILE A 90 -7.07 7.88 7.13
N GLN A 91 -8.21 7.58 7.74
CA GLN A 91 -8.57 8.02 9.07
C GLN A 91 -8.75 6.80 9.98
N GLY A 92 -8.17 6.84 11.17
CA GLY A 92 -8.36 5.80 12.17
C GLY A 92 -7.39 5.93 13.35
N PRO A 93 -7.29 4.87 14.19
CA PRO A 93 -6.39 4.85 15.33
C PRO A 93 -4.93 5.06 14.92
N LEU A 94 -4.22 5.95 15.61
CA LEU A 94 -2.85 6.35 15.28
C LEU A 94 -1.91 5.16 15.06
N ALA A 95 -1.92 4.17 15.95
CA ALA A 95 -1.03 3.01 15.87
C ALA A 95 -1.27 2.19 14.60
N VAL A 96 -2.54 2.00 14.22
CA VAL A 96 -2.92 1.24 13.03
C VAL A 96 -2.56 2.02 11.77
N CYS A 97 -2.90 3.32 11.71
CA CYS A 97 -2.55 4.18 10.58
C CYS A 97 -1.03 4.24 10.37
N GLN A 98 -0.24 4.27 11.45
CA GLN A 98 1.22 4.31 11.37
C GLN A 98 1.81 3.00 10.85
N LEU A 99 1.27 1.86 11.27
CA LEU A 99 1.69 0.53 10.81
C LEU A 99 1.38 0.34 9.31
N LEU A 100 0.27 0.89 8.85
CA LEU A 100 -0.18 0.83 7.46
C LEU A 100 0.58 1.76 6.52
N GLU A 101 1.23 2.81 7.02
CA GLU A 101 1.88 3.82 6.19
C GLU A 101 2.91 3.22 5.22
N THR A 102 3.83 2.40 5.73
CA THR A 102 4.90 1.79 4.93
C THR A 102 4.40 0.83 3.84
N PRO A 103 3.58 -0.21 4.15
CA PRO A 103 3.11 -1.14 3.12
C PRO A 103 2.27 -0.44 2.06
N LEU A 104 1.41 0.51 2.45
CA LEU A 104 0.59 1.25 1.50
C LEU A 104 1.41 2.11 0.55
N LEU A 105 2.41 2.82 1.08
CA LEU A 105 3.32 3.59 0.25
C LEU A 105 4.04 2.68 -0.75
N ASN A 106 4.50 1.50 -0.33
CA ASN A 106 5.16 0.56 -1.22
C ASN A 106 4.26 0.11 -2.39
N PHE A 107 3.03 -0.30 -2.08
CA PHE A 107 2.08 -0.77 -3.10
C PHE A 107 1.68 0.34 -4.08
N ILE A 108 1.29 1.51 -3.57
CA ILE A 108 0.79 2.62 -4.39
C ILE A 108 1.91 3.20 -5.25
N ASN A 109 3.12 3.34 -4.71
CA ASN A 109 4.28 3.82 -5.46
C ASN A 109 4.62 2.89 -6.63
N TYR A 110 4.68 1.59 -6.38
CA TYR A 110 5.02 0.63 -7.42
C TYR A 110 3.96 0.58 -8.52
N ALA A 111 2.68 0.41 -8.12
CA ALA A 111 1.57 0.31 -9.07
C ALA A 111 1.46 1.55 -9.95
N SER A 112 1.46 2.74 -9.33
CA SER A 112 1.30 4.00 -10.05
C SER A 112 2.48 4.27 -11.00
N LEU A 113 3.71 3.93 -10.59
CA LEU A 113 4.90 4.14 -11.41
C LEU A 113 4.91 3.25 -12.65
N VAL A 114 4.60 1.97 -12.50
CA VAL A 114 4.57 1.01 -13.62
C VAL A 114 3.48 1.39 -14.61
N THR A 115 2.26 1.66 -14.14
CA THR A 115 1.14 2.07 -15.00
C THR A 115 1.40 3.38 -15.72
N THR A 116 1.99 4.38 -15.03
CA THR A 116 2.33 5.66 -15.67
C THR A 116 3.40 5.47 -16.75
N ASN A 117 4.40 4.62 -16.51
CA ASN A 117 5.43 4.34 -17.52
C ASN A 117 4.86 3.60 -18.74
N ALA A 118 4.00 2.61 -18.50
CA ALA A 118 3.28 1.90 -19.55
C ALA A 118 2.43 2.84 -20.42
N ALA A 119 1.69 3.76 -19.80
CA ALA A 119 0.91 4.77 -20.50
C ALA A 119 1.80 5.69 -21.35
N ARG A 120 2.98 6.08 -20.86
CA ARG A 120 3.94 6.87 -21.65
C ARG A 120 4.44 6.12 -22.88
N ILE A 121 4.69 4.81 -22.76
CA ILE A 121 5.10 3.96 -23.90
C ILE A 121 3.95 3.86 -24.91
N ARG A 122 2.72 3.60 -24.44
CA ARG A 122 1.52 3.58 -25.31
C ARG A 122 1.34 4.90 -26.06
N LEU A 123 1.46 6.03 -25.37
CA LEU A 123 1.36 7.36 -25.99
C LEU A 123 2.45 7.61 -27.05
N ALA A 124 3.67 7.13 -26.84
CA ALA A 124 4.77 7.30 -27.79
C ALA A 124 4.62 6.41 -29.04
N VAL A 125 4.04 5.23 -28.90
CA VAL A 125 3.91 4.25 -29.99
C VAL A 125 2.62 4.45 -30.80
N GLY A 126 1.55 4.92 -30.15
CA GLY A 126 0.21 5.05 -30.72
C GLY A 126 -0.66 3.80 -30.52
N GLU A 127 -1.94 3.90 -30.87
CA GLU A 127 -2.94 2.84 -30.67
C GLU A 127 -2.87 1.72 -31.70
N SER A 128 -2.24 1.96 -32.85
CA SER A 128 -2.27 1.05 -34.00
C SER A 128 -1.30 -0.13 -33.90
N LYS A 129 -0.41 -0.16 -32.89
CA LYS A 129 0.61 -1.19 -32.73
C LYS A 129 0.36 -1.99 -31.47
N GLU A 130 0.54 -3.30 -31.57
CA GLU A 130 0.52 -4.19 -30.41
C GLU A 130 1.81 -4.01 -29.59
N LEU A 131 1.66 -3.98 -28.27
CA LEU A 131 2.77 -3.96 -27.32
C LEU A 131 2.72 -5.25 -26.51
N ALA A 132 3.89 -5.72 -26.09
CA ALA A 132 4.01 -6.94 -25.30
C ALA A 132 5.01 -6.73 -24.15
N GLU A 133 4.67 -7.26 -22.99
CA GLU A 133 5.44 -7.17 -21.75
C GLU A 133 6.22 -8.49 -21.55
N PHE A 134 7.55 -8.41 -21.44
CA PHE A 134 8.46 -9.57 -21.28
C PHE A 134 9.41 -9.41 -20.08
N GLY A 135 9.04 -8.57 -19.12
CA GLY A 135 9.81 -8.20 -17.93
C GLY A 135 9.68 -9.16 -16.76
N LEU A 136 8.80 -10.18 -16.84
CA LEU A 136 8.53 -11.15 -15.76
C LEU A 136 9.80 -11.69 -15.08
N ARG A 137 10.81 -12.09 -15.87
CA ARG A 137 12.08 -12.68 -15.37
C ARG A 137 12.98 -11.71 -14.58
N ARG A 138 12.68 -10.42 -14.60
CA ARG A 138 13.42 -9.36 -13.89
C ARG A 138 12.54 -8.60 -12.90
N ALA A 139 11.29 -9.00 -12.77
CA ALA A 139 10.38 -8.38 -11.83
C ALA A 139 10.80 -8.70 -10.39
N GLN A 140 10.63 -7.73 -9.50
CA GLN A 140 11.19 -7.81 -8.16
C GLN A 140 10.25 -8.52 -7.19
N GLY A 141 10.78 -9.54 -6.50
CA GLY A 141 10.06 -10.28 -5.48
C GLY A 141 9.12 -11.35 -6.05
N PRO A 142 8.53 -12.19 -5.17
CA PRO A 142 7.74 -13.35 -5.57
C PRO A 142 6.48 -12.98 -6.37
N ASN A 143 5.83 -11.87 -6.02
CA ASN A 143 4.62 -11.37 -6.71
C ASN A 143 4.93 -10.27 -7.75
N GLY A 144 6.22 -9.95 -7.95
CA GLY A 144 6.65 -8.85 -8.82
C GLY A 144 6.24 -9.07 -10.27
N GLY A 145 6.36 -10.30 -10.77
CA GLY A 145 6.05 -10.61 -12.16
C GLY A 145 4.59 -10.34 -12.51
N ILE A 146 3.67 -10.91 -11.73
CA ILE A 146 2.22 -10.79 -11.96
C ILE A 146 1.78 -9.33 -11.81
N SER A 147 2.23 -8.65 -10.75
CA SER A 147 1.87 -7.25 -10.51
C SER A 147 2.41 -6.31 -11.60
N ALA A 148 3.66 -6.50 -12.04
CA ALA A 148 4.25 -5.73 -13.14
C ALA A 148 3.45 -5.86 -14.43
N SER A 149 3.12 -7.10 -14.84
CA SER A 149 2.36 -7.36 -16.06
C SER A 149 0.96 -6.78 -15.98
N LEU A 150 0.28 -6.91 -14.84
CA LEU A 150 -1.05 -6.32 -14.62
C LEU A 150 -1.04 -4.79 -14.74
N TYR A 151 -0.15 -4.12 -14.00
CA TYR A 151 -0.08 -2.66 -14.02
C TYR A 151 0.38 -2.11 -15.38
N SER A 152 1.19 -2.87 -16.11
CA SER A 152 1.58 -2.54 -17.48
C SER A 152 0.39 -2.63 -18.44
N PHE A 153 -0.40 -3.70 -18.33
CA PHE A 153 -1.63 -3.87 -19.11
C PHE A 153 -2.65 -2.74 -18.83
N LEU A 154 -2.83 -2.36 -17.56
CA LEU A 154 -3.69 -1.23 -17.18
C LEU A 154 -3.20 0.11 -17.74
N GLY A 155 -1.89 0.28 -17.90
CA GLY A 155 -1.30 1.45 -18.57
C GLY A 155 -1.39 1.39 -20.09
N GLY A 156 -1.91 0.30 -20.66
CA GLY A 156 -2.10 0.13 -22.09
C GLY A 156 -0.91 -0.47 -22.81
N LEU A 157 0.00 -1.22 -22.16
CA LEU A 157 0.82 -2.17 -22.92
C LEU A 157 -0.11 -3.23 -23.54
#